data_AF-A0A914P856-F1
#
_entry.id   AF-A0A914P856-F1
#
_cell.length_a   1.000
_cell.length_b   1.000
_cell.length_c   1.000
_cell.angle_alpha   90.00
_cell.angle_beta   90.00
_cell.angle_gamma   90.00
#
_symmetry.space_group_name_H-M   'P 1'
#
loop_
_entity.id
_entity.type
_entity.pdbx_description
1 polymer ?
#
loop_
_entity_poly.entity_id
_entity_poly.type
_entity_poly.pdbx_seq_one_letter_code
_entity_poly.pdbx_strand_id
1 'polypeptide(L)'
;MFDKDLLKNSCYKLMLLLAFLDLNMSVYNGVWTGLVSVTGNVFCHWPTLAYWIGNGSGAAWKMQSTATVLLAFNRCIEAFDEKLANIIFKGKRTFFWMCLPIAWGFFDFLVGPPGFFNPIYSVIMYNPHAGYFNDYTKTVCLNKIYSREKF
;
A
#
# COMPACT_ATOMS: atom_id res chain seq x y z
N MET A 1 -1.69 27.89 -3.42
CA MET A 1 -2.07 26.68 -2.68
C MET A 1 -0.86 26.03 -1.99
N PHE A 2 0.32 25.96 -2.63
CA PHE A 2 1.58 25.71 -1.91
C PHE A 2 2.25 27.02 -1.54
N ASP A 3 1.95 27.52 -0.33
CA ASP A 3 2.69 28.65 0.20
C ASP A 3 4.06 28.17 0.71
N LYS A 4 5.14 28.81 0.25
CA LYS A 4 6.51 28.37 0.58
C LYS A 4 6.79 28.52 2.08
N ASP A 5 6.07 29.42 2.74
CA ASP A 5 6.18 29.64 4.17
C ASP A 5 5.53 28.51 4.99
N LEU A 6 4.46 27.88 4.49
CA LEU A 6 3.84 26.70 5.13
C LEU A 6 4.73 25.45 5.01
N LEU A 7 5.45 25.31 3.88
CA LEU A 7 6.41 24.23 3.65
C LEU A 7 7.67 24.32 4.51
N LYS A 8 7.87 25.42 5.26
CA LYS A 8 8.93 25.47 6.29
C LYS A 8 8.61 24.57 7.48
N ASN A 9 7.33 24.33 7.76
CA ASN A 9 6.90 23.52 8.90
C ASN A 9 7.06 22.02 8.60
N SER A 10 7.70 21.30 9.52
CA SER A 10 8.01 19.87 9.38
C SER A 10 6.76 19.02 9.24
N CYS A 11 5.70 19.38 9.95
CA CYS A 11 4.42 18.69 9.84
C CYS A 11 3.82 18.80 8.42
N TYR A 12 3.89 19.97 7.78
CA TYR A 12 3.31 20.17 6.44
C TYR A 12 4.03 19.34 5.38
N LYS A 13 5.35 19.15 5.53
CA LYS A 13 6.13 18.25 4.67
C LYS A 13 5.68 16.80 4.82
N LEU A 14 5.46 16.33 6.05
CA LEU A 14 4.99 14.97 6.32
C LEU A 14 3.57 14.74 5.81
N MET A 15 2.66 15.71 5.97
CA MET A 15 1.29 15.63 5.43
C MET A 15 1.31 15.57 3.90
N LEU A 16 2.18 16.33 3.25
CA LEU A 16 2.34 16.32 1.80
C LEU A 16 2.91 14.99 1.30
N LEU A 17 3.90 14.42 1.99
CA LEU A 17 4.40 13.08 1.69
C LEU A 17 3.27 12.04 1.80
N LEU A 18 2.52 12.06 2.90
CA LEU A 18 1.42 11.12 3.13
C LEU A 18 0.36 11.23 2.03
N ALA A 19 0.00 12.44 1.60
CA ALA A 19 -0.94 12.64 0.51
C ALA A 19 -0.49 11.97 -0.80
N PHE A 20 0.81 12.04 -1.13
CA PHE A 20 1.34 11.33 -2.30
C PHE A 20 1.28 9.81 -2.15
N LEU A 21 1.54 9.29 -0.95
CA LEU A 21 1.44 7.86 -0.66
C LEU A 21 -0.01 7.36 -0.74
N ASP A 22 -0.97 8.13 -0.25
CA ASP A 22 -2.41 7.82 -0.31
C ASP A 22 -2.91 7.76 -1.75
N LEU A 23 -2.48 8.71 -2.59
CA LEU A 23 -2.79 8.71 -4.02
C LEU A 23 -2.20 7.47 -4.71
N ASN A 24 -0.94 7.13 -4.39
CA ASN A 24 -0.28 5.95 -4.94
C ASN A 24 -0.99 4.65 -4.54
N MET A 25 -1.37 4.52 -3.27
CA MET A 25 -2.14 3.38 -2.75
C MET A 25 -3.52 3.25 -3.41
N SER A 26 -4.18 4.38 -3.68
CA SER A 26 -5.49 4.40 -4.34
C SER A 26 -5.43 3.92 -5.80
N VAL A 27 -4.30 4.12 -6.49
CA VAL A 27 -4.10 3.57 -7.84
C VAL A 27 -4.09 2.04 -7.82
N TYR A 28 -3.41 1.43 -6.84
CA TYR A 28 -3.36 -0.03 -6.72
C TYR A 28 -4.67 -0.64 -6.22
N ASN A 29 -5.22 -0.13 -5.11
CA ASN A 29 -6.38 -0.72 -4.44
C ASN A 29 -7.73 -0.25 -4.98
N GLY A 30 -7.76 0.82 -5.77
CA GLY A 30 -8.97 1.33 -6.41
C GLY A 30 -8.99 1.04 -7.90
N VAL A 31 -8.09 1.67 -8.64
CA VAL A 31 -8.12 1.63 -10.12
C VAL A 31 -7.78 0.23 -10.64
N TRP A 32 -6.66 -0.35 -10.20
CA TRP A 32 -6.23 -1.64 -10.71
C TRP A 32 -7.15 -2.79 -10.29
N THR A 33 -7.40 -2.95 -8.99
CA THR A 33 -8.33 -3.96 -8.47
C THR A 33 -9.72 -3.82 -9.08
N GLY A 34 -10.21 -2.59 -9.29
CA GLY A 34 -11.50 -2.33 -9.93
C GLY A 34 -11.54 -2.81 -11.38
N LEU A 35 -10.52 -2.50 -12.18
CA LEU A 35 -10.42 -2.96 -13.57
C LEU A 35 -10.34 -4.48 -13.68
N VAL A 36 -9.55 -5.11 -12.82
CA VAL A 36 -9.40 -6.58 -12.79
C VAL A 36 -10.70 -7.25 -12.30
N SER A 37 -11.40 -6.63 -11.36
CA SER A 37 -12.70 -7.11 -10.86
C SER A 37 -13.78 -7.09 -11.95
N VAL A 38 -13.87 -6.02 -12.75
CA VAL A 38 -14.87 -5.91 -13.82
C VAL A 38 -14.59 -6.87 -14.97
N THR A 39 -13.32 -7.09 -15.30
CA THR A 39 -12.92 -8.00 -16.38
C THR A 39 -12.92 -9.48 -15.98
N GLY A 40 -12.99 -9.79 -14.68
CA GLY A 40 -12.92 -11.16 -14.17
C GLY A 40 -11.53 -11.81 -14.34
N ASN A 41 -10.50 -11.00 -14.59
CA ASN A 41 -9.16 -11.53 -14.85
C ASN A 41 -8.55 -12.15 -13.59
N VAL A 42 -8.09 -13.40 -13.73
CA VAL A 42 -7.29 -14.12 -12.72
C VAL A 42 -5.80 -13.98 -12.99
N PHE A 43 -4.97 -14.31 -11.99
CA PHE A 43 -3.50 -14.28 -12.07
C PHE A 43 -2.93 -14.93 -13.35
N CYS A 44 -3.57 -15.99 -13.85
CA CYS A 44 -3.14 -16.74 -15.03
C CYS A 44 -3.11 -15.94 -16.34
N HIS A 45 -3.84 -14.82 -16.47
CA HIS A 45 -3.84 -14.05 -17.70
C HIS A 45 -2.57 -13.18 -17.85
N TRP A 46 -2.11 -12.54 -16.76
CA TRP A 46 -0.99 -11.59 -16.78
C TRP A 46 -0.10 -11.76 -15.53
N PRO A 47 0.62 -12.89 -15.41
CA PRO A 47 1.29 -13.28 -14.16
C PRO A 47 2.42 -12.32 -13.77
N THR A 48 3.17 -11.79 -14.75
CA THR A 48 4.27 -10.84 -14.51
C THR A 48 3.76 -9.48 -14.03
N LEU A 49 2.72 -8.93 -14.66
CA LEU A 49 2.11 -7.67 -14.22
C LEU A 49 1.48 -7.82 -12.82
N ALA A 50 0.76 -8.91 -12.59
CA ALA A 50 0.12 -9.17 -11.30
C ALA A 50 1.15 -9.27 -10.16
N TYR A 51 2.31 -9.87 -10.42
CA TYR A 51 3.41 -9.93 -9.45
C TYR A 51 3.93 -8.53 -9.09
N TRP A 52 4.26 -7.70 -10.09
CA TRP A 52 4.77 -6.34 -9.85
C TRP A 52 3.76 -5.46 -9.10
N ILE A 53 2.49 -5.55 -9.47
CA ILE A 53 1.43 -4.75 -8.87
C ILE A 53 1.11 -5.21 -7.45
N GLY A 54 1.06 -6.53 -7.22
CA GLY A 54 0.82 -7.07 -5.89
C GLY A 54 1.93 -6.71 -4.90
N ASN A 55 3.18 -6.78 -5.36
CA ASN A 55 4.34 -6.36 -4.58
C ASN A 55 4.38 -4.84 -4.34
N GLY A 56 4.10 -4.05 -5.37
CA GLY A 56 3.98 -2.58 -5.26
C GLY A 56 2.87 -2.15 -4.30
N SER A 57 1.74 -2.84 -4.32
CA SER A 57 0.63 -2.61 -3.40
C SER A 57 1.01 -2.95 -1.95
N GLY A 58 1.75 -4.03 -1.71
CA GLY A 58 2.24 -4.37 -0.37
C GLY A 58 3.23 -3.33 0.17
N ALA A 59 4.19 -2.95 -0.67
CA ALA A 59 5.23 -1.97 -0.36
C ALA A 59 4.66 -0.60 -0.02
N ALA A 60 3.73 -0.08 -0.84
CA ALA A 60 3.17 1.23 -0.59
C ALA A 60 2.18 1.25 0.59
N TRP A 61 1.57 0.11 0.99
CA TRP A 61 0.75 0.05 2.21
C TRP A 61 1.64 0.18 3.45
N LYS A 62 2.78 -0.51 3.46
CA LYS A 62 3.77 -0.37 4.54
C LYS A 62 4.34 1.04 4.57
N MET A 63 4.65 1.64 3.42
CA MET A 63 5.13 3.01 3.31
C MET A 63 4.12 4.02 3.90
N GLN A 64 2.85 3.91 3.51
CA GLN A 64 1.76 4.75 4.03
C GLN A 64 1.60 4.59 5.55
N SER A 65 1.56 3.35 6.04
CA SER A 65 1.38 3.06 7.47
C SER A 65 2.53 3.58 8.32
N THR A 66 3.77 3.45 7.85
CA THR A 66 4.92 4.03 8.56
C THR A 66 4.90 5.55 8.52
N ALA A 67 4.46 6.17 7.42
CA ALA A 67 4.34 7.61 7.30
C ALA A 67 3.25 8.21 8.20
N THR A 68 2.11 7.52 8.38
CA THR A 68 1.05 7.95 9.31
C THR A 68 1.52 7.89 10.76
N VAL A 69 2.22 6.82 11.15
CA VAL A 69 2.81 6.69 12.50
C VAL A 69 3.83 7.81 12.74
N LEU A 70 4.67 8.11 11.75
CA LEU A 70 5.65 9.20 11.86
C LEU A 70 4.97 10.57 12.02
N LEU A 71 3.88 10.82 11.30
CA LEU A 71 3.09 12.05 11.43
C LEU A 71 2.44 12.15 12.81
N ALA A 72 1.86 11.06 13.32
CA ALA A 72 1.29 11.00 14.65
C ALA A 72 2.35 11.28 15.73
N PHE A 73 3.53 10.69 15.58
CA PHE A 73 4.66 10.92 16.48
C PHE A 73 5.13 12.39 16.46
N ASN A 74 5.19 13.02 15.28
CA ASN A 74 5.49 14.45 15.16
C ASN A 74 4.46 15.31 15.92
N ARG A 75 3.17 14.99 15.83
CA ARG A 75 2.09 15.71 16.55
C ARG A 75 2.14 15.50 18.07
N CYS A 76 2.44 14.29 18.53
CA CYS A 76 2.62 14.03 19.94
C CYS A 76 3.78 14.85 20.52
N ILE A 77 4.95 14.87 19.86
CA ILE A 77 6.10 15.62 20.36
C ILE A 77 5.84 17.13 20.34
N GLU A 78 5.22 17.66 19.27
CA GLU A 78 4.78 19.07 19.22
C GLU A 78 3.86 19.43 20.40
N ALA A 79 2.97 18.52 20.82
CA ALA A 79 2.07 18.73 21.95
C ALA A 79 2.76 18.61 23.33
N PHE A 80 3.82 17.80 23.45
CA PHE A 80 4.57 17.66 24.70
C PHE A 80 5.56 18.81 24.92
N ASP A 81 6.39 19.13 23.92
CA ASP A 81 7.37 20.21 23.99
C ASP A 81 7.80 20.66 22.58
N GLU A 82 7.46 21.90 22.26
CA GLU A 82 7.82 22.54 20.99
C GLU A 82 9.35 22.64 20.80
N LYS A 83 10.14 22.78 21.87
CA LYS A 83 11.61 22.84 21.77
C LYS A 83 12.17 21.50 21.36
N LEU A 84 11.67 20.41 21.95
CA LEU A 84 12.05 19.05 21.58
C LEU A 84 11.65 18.73 20.13
N ALA A 85 10.44 19.10 19.71
CA ALA A 85 9.99 18.97 18.32
C ALA A 85 10.94 19.67 17.35
N ASN A 86 11.36 20.90 17.68
CA ASN A 86 12.32 21.66 16.90
C ASN A 86 13.71 21.01 16.87
N ILE A 87 14.16 20.32 17.93
CA ILE A 87 15.46 19.64 17.91
C ILE A 87 15.42 18.40 17.00
N ILE A 88 14.32 17.64 17.05
CA ILE A 88 14.20 16.36 16.34
C ILE A 88 13.84 16.55 14.86
N PHE A 89 12.91 17.46 14.57
CA PHE A 89 12.27 17.57 13.25
C PHE A 89 12.69 18.79 12.44
N LYS A 90 13.51 19.72 12.93
CA LYS A 90 13.83 20.96 12.19
C LYS A 90 14.87 20.78 11.10
N GLY A 91 14.71 21.55 10.02
CA GLY A 91 15.71 21.69 8.96
C GLY A 91 15.84 20.46 8.07
N LYS A 92 17.09 19.98 7.88
CA LYS A 92 17.40 18.83 7.01
C LYS A 92 17.04 17.48 7.64
N ARG A 93 16.84 17.43 8.97
CA ARG A 93 16.52 16.19 9.69
C ARG A 93 15.13 15.64 9.32
N THR A 94 14.18 16.51 8.97
CA THR A 94 12.86 16.08 8.48
C THR A 94 12.99 15.22 7.22
N PHE A 95 13.94 15.51 6.33
CA PHE A 95 14.16 14.72 5.13
C PHE A 95 14.66 13.32 5.46
N PHE A 96 15.53 13.18 6.46
CA PHE A 96 15.96 11.87 6.94
C PHE A 96 14.77 11.05 7.48
N TRP A 97 13.89 11.67 8.25
CA TRP A 97 12.67 11.01 8.73
C TRP A 97 11.71 10.62 7.59
N MET A 98 11.61 11.43 6.53
CA MET A 98 10.84 11.09 5.33
C MET A 98 11.43 9.93 4.52
N CYS A 99 12.76 9.73 4.57
CA CYS A 99 13.39 8.58 3.93
C CYS A 99 13.06 7.26 4.61
N LEU A 100 12.73 7.26 5.90
CA LEU A 100 12.45 6.04 6.68
C LEU A 100 11.25 5.23 6.13
N PRO A 101 10.04 5.81 5.94
CA PRO A 101 8.93 5.08 5.34
C PRO A 101 9.25 4.62 3.91
N ILE A 102 9.95 5.44 3.13
CA ILE A 102 10.34 5.11 1.74
C ILE A 102 11.28 3.90 1.72
N ALA A 103 12.32 3.91 2.55
CA ALA A 103 13.28 2.82 2.66
C ALA A 103 12.62 1.54 3.16
N TRP A 104 11.70 1.63 4.12
CA TRP A 104 10.96 0.48 4.63
C TRP A 104 10.06 -0.14 3.55
N GLY A 105 9.30 0.68 2.82
CA GLY A 105 8.49 0.21 1.70
C GLY A 105 9.33 -0.38 0.58
N PHE A 106 10.48 0.22 0.26
CA PHE A 106 11.37 -0.29 -0.78
C PHE A 106 12.05 -1.61 -0.38
N PHE A 107 12.44 -1.75 0.88
CA PHE A 107 12.95 -3.01 1.41
C PHE A 107 11.91 -4.11 1.29
N ASP A 108 10.65 -3.80 1.64
CA ASP A 108 9.56 -4.75 1.49
C ASP A 108 9.28 -5.11 0.04
N PHE A 109 9.38 -4.15 -0.89
CA PHE A 109 9.27 -4.43 -2.32
C PHE A 109 10.33 -5.41 -2.82
N LEU A 110 11.52 -5.46 -2.22
CA LEU A 110 12.57 -6.37 -2.69
C LEU A 110 12.50 -7.75 -2.04
N VAL A 111 12.07 -7.83 -0.78
CA VAL A 111 12.19 -9.04 0.06
C VAL A 111 10.83 -9.62 0.44
N GLY A 112 9.77 -8.81 0.40
CA GLY A 112 8.45 -9.16 0.86
C GLY A 112 7.76 -10.22 -0.02
N PRO A 113 6.87 -11.04 0.57
CA PRO A 113 6.05 -11.95 -0.20
C PRO A 113 5.10 -11.14 -1.11
N PRO A 114 4.99 -11.49 -2.40
CA PRO A 114 4.07 -10.80 -3.30
C PRO A 114 2.62 -11.06 -2.88
N GLY A 115 1.79 -10.01 -2.90
CA GLY A 115 0.35 -10.16 -2.88
C GLY A 115 -0.19 -10.57 -4.25
N PHE A 116 -1.32 -11.26 -4.29
CA PHE A 116 -2.00 -11.62 -5.53
C PHE A 116 -3.48 -11.24 -5.46
N PHE A 117 -4.06 -10.87 -6.60
CA PHE A 117 -5.47 -10.53 -6.67
C PHE A 117 -6.35 -11.77 -6.43
N ASN A 118 -7.22 -11.69 -5.44
CA ASN A 118 -8.23 -12.70 -5.17
C ASN A 118 -9.60 -12.22 -5.68
N PRO A 119 -10.17 -12.85 -6.72
CA PRO A 119 -11.45 -12.43 -7.30
C PRO A 119 -12.66 -12.70 -6.40
N ILE A 120 -12.56 -13.61 -5.42
CA ILE A 120 -13.66 -13.91 -4.49
C ILE A 120 -13.91 -12.71 -3.56
N TYR A 121 -12.82 -12.10 -3.10
CA TYR A 121 -12.86 -10.95 -2.19
C TYR A 121 -12.58 -9.62 -2.89
N SER A 122 -12.26 -9.65 -4.20
CA SER A 122 -11.91 -8.47 -5.01
C SER A 122 -10.78 -7.61 -4.40
N VAL A 123 -9.81 -8.27 -3.76
CA VAL A 123 -8.71 -7.60 -3.05
C VAL A 123 -7.39 -8.34 -3.27
N ILE A 124 -6.28 -7.62 -3.12
CA ILE A 124 -4.94 -8.20 -3.16
C ILE A 124 -4.67 -8.85 -1.80
N MET A 125 -4.35 -10.15 -1.81
CA MET A 125 -4.06 -10.95 -0.62
C MET A 125 -2.72 -11.66 -0.75
N TYR A 126 -2.01 -11.84 0.36
CA TYR A 126 -0.81 -12.68 0.39
C TYR A 126 -1.11 -14.17 0.15
N ASN A 127 -2.32 -14.62 0.49
CA ASN A 127 -2.81 -15.95 0.15
C ASN A 127 -3.93 -15.86 -0.91
N PRO A 128 -3.62 -16.10 -2.20
CA PRO A 128 -4.62 -16.03 -3.27
C PRO A 128 -5.70 -17.12 -3.17
N HIS A 129 -5.44 -18.22 -2.46
CA HIS A 129 -6.35 -19.36 -2.35
C HIS A 129 -7.35 -19.23 -1.19
N ALA A 130 -7.33 -18.11 -0.47
CA ALA A 130 -8.33 -17.84 0.56
C ALA A 130 -9.76 -17.89 -0.05
N GLY A 131 -10.61 -18.77 0.49
CA GLY A 131 -12.01 -18.92 0.06
C GLY A 131 -12.27 -19.85 -1.13
N TYR A 132 -11.23 -20.46 -1.72
CA TYR A 132 -11.41 -21.47 -2.78
C TYR A 132 -11.79 -22.84 -2.18
N PHE A 133 -12.64 -23.60 -2.88
CA PHE A 133 -12.96 -24.99 -2.53
C PHE A 133 -11.98 -25.95 -3.21
N ASN A 134 -11.63 -27.04 -2.53
CA ASN A 134 -10.82 -28.10 -3.13
C ASN A 134 -11.70 -28.93 -4.07
N ASP A 135 -11.38 -28.91 -5.36
CA ASP A 135 -11.95 -29.85 -6.32
C ASP A 135 -11.23 -31.20 -6.19
N TYR A 136 -11.88 -32.18 -5.55
CA TYR A 136 -11.32 -33.51 -5.28
C TYR A 136 -11.06 -34.33 -6.56
N THR A 137 -11.48 -33.82 -7.73
CA THR A 137 -11.33 -34.47 -9.04
C THR A 137 -10.07 -34.06 -9.82
N LYS A 138 -9.14 -33.30 -9.20
CA LYS A 138 -7.80 -32.93 -9.70
C LYS A 138 -7.79 -32.21 -11.05
N THR A 139 -7.73 -30.87 -11.04
CA THR A 139 -6.75 -30.04 -11.80
C THR A 139 -7.00 -28.52 -11.72
N VAL A 140 -8.11 -28.03 -11.14
CA VAL A 140 -8.42 -26.59 -11.16
C VAL A 140 -9.00 -26.10 -9.83
N CYS A 141 -8.47 -25.00 -9.28
CA CYS A 141 -9.11 -24.27 -8.18
C CYS A 141 -10.29 -23.45 -8.73
N LEU A 142 -11.52 -23.87 -8.47
CA LEU A 142 -12.73 -23.19 -8.94
C LEU A 142 -13.17 -22.10 -7.95
N ASN A 143 -13.50 -20.92 -8.48
CA ASN A 143 -14.22 -19.92 -7.70
C ASN A 143 -15.74 -20.21 -7.74
N LYS A 144 -16.49 -19.68 -6.77
CA LYS A 144 -17.94 -19.91 -6.63
C LYS A 144 -18.78 -19.34 -7.79
N ILE A 145 -18.23 -18.39 -8.55
CA ILE A 145 -18.86 -17.74 -9.71
C ILE A 145 -18.75 -18.67 -10.94
N TYR A 146 -17.58 -19.26 -11.19
CA TYR A 146 -17.33 -20.19 -12.29
C TYR A 146 -18.08 -21.53 -12.12
N SER A 147 -18.34 -21.95 -10.87
CA SER A 147 -19.19 -23.10 -10.58
C SER A 147 -20.65 -22.90 -10.99
N ARG A 148 -21.14 -21.66 -11.07
CA ARG A 148 -22.55 -21.37 -11.40
C ARG A 148 -22.83 -21.35 -12.89
N GLU A 149 -21.81 -21.22 -13.74
CA GLU A 149 -21.97 -21.27 -15.21
C GLU A 149 -21.98 -22.69 -15.78
N LYS A 150 -21.69 -23.71 -14.95
CA LYS A 150 -21.65 -25.12 -15.37
C LYS A 150 -22.87 -25.95 -14.95
N PHE A 151 -23.92 -25.33 -14.40
CA PHE A 151 -25.18 -25.97 -14.04
C PHE A 151 -26.37 -25.25 -14.64
#